data_AF-A0A1T4P6X6-F1
#
_entry.id   AF-A0A1T4P6X6-F1
#
_cell.length_a   1.000
_cell.length_b   1.000
_cell.length_c   1.000
_cell.angle_alpha   90.00
_cell.angle_beta   90.00
_cell.angle_gamma   90.00
#
_symmetry.space_group_name_H-M   'P 1'
#
loop_
_entity.id
_entity.type
_entity.pdbx_description
1 polymer ?
#
loop_
_entity_poly.entity_id
_entity_poly.type
_entity_poly.pdbx_seq_one_letter_code
_entity_poly.pdbx_strand_id
1 'polypeptide(L)'
;EPAQIKAGQVFALVVETATTPYTWEETVYEQQPDGSVVEKKVRRSRPCPGAKYVQARFPDGQQVLLEPTNPAGTPANTWQLPVNPRSKNRARIHFTDPYLPDGLYPVTIIAGGAGDNGNLSARTVIKVVIKGSILEGIKSRLTY
;
A
#
# COMPACT_ATOMS: atom_id res chain seq x y z
N GLU A 1 0.59 -15.52 -0.96
CA GLU A 1 -0.41 -16.26 -0.15
C GLU A 1 -1.47 -15.28 0.37
N PRO A 2 -2.73 -15.68 0.60
CA PRO A 2 -3.70 -14.79 1.22
C PRO A 2 -3.20 -14.38 2.61
N ALA A 3 -3.21 -13.08 2.90
CA ALA A 3 -2.76 -12.56 4.18
C ALA A 3 -3.56 -13.19 5.34
N GLN A 4 -2.86 -13.64 6.38
CA GLN A 4 -3.53 -14.18 7.57
C GLN A 4 -4.30 -13.08 8.30
N ILE A 5 -5.56 -13.35 8.62
CA ILE A 5 -6.39 -12.46 9.44
C ILE A 5 -5.85 -12.50 10.87
N LYS A 6 -5.32 -11.37 11.36
CA LYS A 6 -4.82 -11.27 12.74
C LYS A 6 -5.99 -11.25 13.72
N ALA A 7 -5.72 -11.66 14.95
CA ALA A 7 -6.73 -11.62 16.01
C ALA A 7 -7.34 -10.21 16.15
N GLY A 8 -8.68 -10.12 16.11
CA GLY A 8 -9.39 -8.84 16.21
C GLY A 8 -9.60 -8.10 14.88
N GLN A 9 -9.21 -8.69 13.74
CA GLN A 9 -9.55 -8.21 12.41
C GLN A 9 -10.64 -9.09 11.77
N VAL A 10 -11.46 -8.50 10.90
CA VAL A 10 -12.49 -9.24 10.12
C VAL A 10 -12.05 -9.56 8.69
N PHE A 11 -10.96 -8.96 8.24
CA PHE A 11 -10.25 -9.24 6.99
C PHE A 11 -8.78 -8.88 7.16
N ALA A 12 -7.92 -9.43 6.30
CA ALA A 12 -6.53 -9.02 6.19
C ALA A 12 -6.34 -8.28 4.87
N LEU A 13 -5.53 -7.23 4.90
CA LEU A 13 -5.06 -6.55 3.71
C LEU A 13 -3.57 -6.33 3.88
N VAL A 14 -2.82 -6.89 2.94
CA VAL A 14 -1.37 -6.73 2.81
C VAL A 14 -1.09 -6.17 1.41
N VAL A 15 -0.26 -5.14 1.35
CA VAL A 15 0.14 -4.44 0.13
C VAL A 15 1.66 -4.41 0.08
N GLU A 16 2.21 -4.91 -1.00
CA GLU A 16 3.64 -4.78 -1.29
C GLU A 16 3.86 -3.57 -2.18
N THR A 17 4.80 -2.72 -1.80
CA THR A 17 5.23 -1.57 -2.62
C THR A 17 6.69 -1.72 -2.96
N ALA A 18 7.05 -1.41 -4.20
CA ALA A 18 8.43 -1.32 -4.65
C ALA A 18 8.59 -0.08 -5.54
N THR A 19 9.74 0.58 -5.45
CA THR A 19 10.15 1.66 -6.37
C THR A 19 11.30 1.20 -7.25
N THR A 20 11.32 1.66 -8.49
CA THR A 20 12.47 1.51 -9.37
C THR A 20 13.45 2.67 -9.17
N PRO A 21 14.76 2.43 -9.25
CA PRO A 21 15.75 3.51 -9.21
C PRO A 21 15.51 4.56 -10.29
N TYR A 22 15.84 5.82 -10.00
CA TYR A 22 15.92 6.83 -11.06
C TYR A 22 17.11 6.51 -11.95
N THR A 23 16.90 6.56 -13.27
CA THR A 23 17.97 6.36 -14.26
C THR A 23 18.00 7.51 -15.24
N TRP A 24 19.19 8.05 -15.52
CA TRP A 24 19.39 9.12 -16.51
C TRP A 24 20.70 8.89 -17.27
N GLU A 25 20.80 9.51 -18.43
CA GLU A 25 22.04 9.57 -19.21
C GLU A 25 22.76 10.88 -18.92
N GLU A 26 24.06 10.80 -18.71
CA GLU A 26 24.94 11.93 -18.49
C GLU A 26 26.03 11.92 -19.57
N THR A 27 26.24 13.06 -20.22
CA THR A 27 27.36 13.24 -21.14
C THR A 27 28.60 13.63 -20.34
N VAL A 28 29.63 12.79 -20.39
CA VAL A 28 30.93 13.03 -19.76
C VAL A 28 31.98 13.23 -20.85
N TYR A 29 32.88 14.17 -20.63
CA TYR A 29 33.99 14.45 -21.52
C TYR A 29 35.27 13.87 -20.92
N GLU A 30 35.86 12.87 -21.55
CA GLU A 30 37.12 12.24 -21.11
C GLU A 30 38.28 12.78 -21.96
N GLN A 31 39.32 13.30 -21.30
CA GLN A 31 40.54 13.73 -21.99
C GLN A 31 41.46 12.53 -22.21
N GLN A 32 41.85 12.33 -23.46
CA GLN A 32 42.74 11.26 -23.89
C GLN A 32 44.22 11.64 -23.68
N PRO A 33 45.14 10.67 -23.68
CA PRO A 33 46.57 10.92 -23.54
C PRO A 33 47.17 11.81 -24.64
N ASP A 34 46.53 11.88 -25.82
CA ASP A 34 46.90 12.74 -26.94
C ASP A 34 46.35 14.19 -26.82
N GLY A 35 45.68 14.50 -25.71
CA GLY A 35 45.07 15.80 -25.44
C GLY A 35 43.70 16.00 -26.07
N SER A 36 43.22 15.06 -26.90
CA SER A 36 41.86 15.10 -27.46
C SER A 36 40.80 14.87 -26.37
N VAL A 37 39.60 15.40 -26.57
CA VAL A 37 38.46 15.21 -25.66
C VAL A 37 37.39 14.40 -26.36
N VAL A 38 37.00 13.27 -25.76
CA VAL A 38 35.97 12.39 -26.30
C VAL A 38 34.69 12.51 -25.48
N GLU A 39 33.59 12.68 -26.19
CA GLU A 39 32.25 12.63 -25.60
C GLU A 39 31.84 11.17 -25.34
N LYS A 40 31.40 10.89 -24.11
CA LYS A 40 30.94 9.58 -23.68
C LYS A 40 29.61 9.71 -22.95
N LYS A 41 28.63 8.93 -23.38
CA LYS A 41 27.35 8.81 -22.66
C LYS A 41 27.49 7.76 -21.56
N VAL A 42 27.26 8.16 -20.32
CA VAL A 42 27.30 7.28 -19.15
C VAL A 42 25.91 7.20 -18.57
N ARG A 43 25.42 5.97 -18.38
CA ARG A 43 24.15 5.73 -17.67
C ARG A 43 24.39 5.81 -16.17
N ARG A 44 23.70 6.72 -15.49
CA ARG A 44 23.70 6.86 -14.04
C ARG A 44 22.39 6.34 -13.46
N SER A 45 22.45 5.92 -12.20
CA SER A 45 21.27 5.56 -11.43
C SER A 45 21.42 5.98 -9.98
N ARG A 46 20.32 6.37 -9.35
CA ARG A 46 20.24 6.54 -7.89
C ARG A 46 18.97 5.91 -7.33
N PRO A 47 18.99 5.45 -6.06
CA PRO A 47 17.80 4.90 -5.43
C PRO A 47 16.63 5.89 -5.42
N CYS A 48 15.43 5.38 -5.70
CA CYS A 48 14.19 6.14 -5.54
C CYS A 48 13.66 5.91 -4.12
N PRO A 49 13.35 6.96 -3.34
CA PRO A 49 12.71 6.81 -2.04
C PRO A 49 11.42 5.98 -2.14
N GLY A 50 11.20 5.07 -1.22
CA GLY A 50 9.96 4.29 -1.17
C GLY A 50 8.75 5.10 -0.72
N ALA A 51 7.57 4.48 -0.75
CA ALA A 51 6.36 5.11 -0.24
C ALA A 51 6.51 5.51 1.24
N LYS A 52 6.08 6.72 1.58
CA LYS A 52 6.04 7.21 2.97
C LYS A 52 4.73 6.84 3.66
N TYR A 53 3.67 6.60 2.88
CA TYR A 53 2.40 6.12 3.38
C TYR A 53 1.72 5.23 2.33
N VAL A 54 0.88 4.33 2.81
CA VAL A 54 -0.08 3.58 1.99
C VAL A 54 -1.46 3.68 2.63
N GLN A 55 -2.46 4.02 1.83
CA GLN A 55 -3.84 4.20 2.24
C GLN A 55 -4.75 3.24 1.47
N ALA A 56 -5.63 2.56 2.17
CA ALA A 56 -6.74 1.81 1.60
C ALA A 56 -8.02 2.64 1.67
N ARG A 57 -8.73 2.78 0.55
CA ARG A 57 -10.06 3.41 0.47
C ARG A 57 -11.12 2.39 0.12
N PHE A 58 -12.11 2.26 0.98
CA PHE A 58 -13.20 1.29 0.88
C PHE A 58 -14.40 1.88 0.10
N PRO A 59 -15.30 1.05 -0.43
CA PRO A 59 -16.48 1.51 -1.19
C PRO A 59 -17.44 2.39 -0.42
N ASP A 60 -17.47 2.25 0.91
CA ASP A 60 -18.25 3.06 1.84
C ASP A 60 -17.64 4.46 2.09
N GLY A 61 -16.52 4.78 1.44
CA GLY A 61 -15.80 6.04 1.59
C GLY A 61 -14.83 6.08 2.76
N GLN A 62 -14.78 5.05 3.62
CA GLN A 62 -13.81 4.97 4.71
C GLN A 62 -12.39 4.82 4.17
N GLN A 63 -11.43 5.34 4.92
CA GLN A 63 -10.02 5.32 4.55
C GLN A 63 -9.17 4.90 5.73
N VAL A 64 -8.25 3.97 5.49
CA VAL A 64 -7.38 3.39 6.50
C VAL A 64 -5.93 3.54 6.06
N LEU A 65 -5.09 4.10 6.92
CA LEU A 65 -3.64 4.08 6.73
C LEU A 65 -3.11 2.71 7.14
N LEU A 66 -2.30 2.12 6.25
CA LEU A 66 -1.64 0.86 6.50
C LEU A 66 -0.34 1.08 7.29
N GLU A 67 0.02 0.11 8.13
CA GLU A 67 1.27 0.08 8.87
C GLU A 67 2.36 -0.60 8.02
N PRO A 68 3.54 0.01 7.89
CA PRO A 68 4.65 -0.61 7.19
C PRO A 68 5.37 -1.64 8.08
N THR A 69 5.96 -2.67 7.48
CA THR A 69 6.78 -3.67 8.19
C THR A 69 8.21 -3.19 8.41
N ASN A 70 8.75 -2.46 7.45
CA ASN A 70 10.04 -1.75 7.54
C ASN A 70 9.80 -0.25 7.72
N PRO A 71 10.81 0.57 8.08
CA PRO A 71 10.63 2.02 8.11
C PRO A 71 10.00 2.58 6.83
N ALA A 72 9.03 3.49 6.99
CA ALA A 72 8.42 4.19 5.86
C ALA A 72 9.49 4.91 5.03
N GLY A 73 9.34 4.94 3.70
CA GLY A 73 10.36 5.46 2.79
C GLY A 73 11.39 4.43 2.33
N THR A 74 11.35 3.19 2.83
CA THR A 74 12.17 2.08 2.29
C THR A 74 11.70 1.74 0.86
N PRO A 75 12.60 1.65 -0.14
CA PRO A 75 12.24 1.43 -1.56
C PRO A 75 11.30 0.25 -1.81
N ALA A 76 11.49 -0.84 -1.06
CA ALA A 76 10.58 -1.97 -1.02
C ALA A 76 10.05 -2.16 0.40
N ASN A 77 8.73 -2.29 0.55
CA ASN A 77 8.10 -2.44 1.85
C ASN A 77 6.79 -3.22 1.76
N THR A 78 6.44 -3.90 2.84
CA THR A 78 5.14 -4.55 3.02
C THR A 78 4.31 -3.69 3.96
N TRP A 79 3.05 -3.48 3.61
CA TRP A 79 2.10 -2.66 4.36
C TRP A 79 0.91 -3.51 4.75
N GLN A 80 0.45 -3.39 5.97
CA GLN A 80 -0.64 -4.21 6.51
C GLN A 80 -1.65 -3.35 7.25
N LEU A 81 -2.88 -3.84 7.41
CA LEU A 81 -3.82 -3.19 8.31
C LEU A 81 -3.24 -3.12 9.73
N PRO A 82 -3.45 -1.99 10.43
CA PRO A 82 -3.09 -1.89 11.83
C PRO A 82 -3.83 -2.94 12.66
N VAL A 83 -3.19 -3.42 13.72
CA VAL A 83 -3.85 -4.31 14.68
C VAL A 83 -4.88 -3.50 15.46
N ASN A 84 -6.13 -3.97 15.53
CA ASN A 84 -7.16 -3.31 16.33
C ASN A 84 -6.93 -3.58 17.83
N PRO A 85 -6.59 -2.58 18.66
CA PRO A 85 -6.35 -2.79 20.09
C PRO A 85 -7.65 -2.93 20.91
N ARG A 86 -8.85 -2.75 20.32
CA ARG A 86 -10.12 -2.72 21.06
C ARG A 86 -11.19 -3.64 20.45
N SER A 87 -11.25 -4.85 21.02
CA SER A 87 -12.38 -5.81 21.01
C SER A 87 -12.75 -6.51 19.69
N LYS A 88 -12.81 -7.86 19.74
CA LYS A 88 -13.29 -8.77 18.68
C LYS A 88 -14.69 -8.39 18.13
N ASN A 89 -15.54 -7.74 18.94
CA ASN A 89 -16.91 -7.40 18.54
C ASN A 89 -17.05 -6.01 17.86
N ARG A 90 -15.97 -5.20 17.78
CA ARG A 90 -15.98 -3.86 17.16
C ARG A 90 -15.09 -3.73 15.93
N ALA A 91 -14.56 -4.85 15.43
CA ALA A 91 -13.52 -4.89 14.41
C ALA A 91 -13.90 -4.26 13.04
N ARG A 92 -15.19 -4.12 12.72
CA ARG A 92 -15.64 -3.36 11.54
C ARG A 92 -15.53 -1.86 11.72
N ILE A 93 -16.00 -1.33 12.85
CA ILE A 93 -16.20 0.12 13.12
C ILE A 93 -14.96 0.98 12.82
N HIS A 94 -13.76 0.40 12.86
CA HIS A 94 -12.51 1.11 12.58
C HIS A 94 -12.03 1.10 11.14
N PHE A 95 -12.47 0.14 10.31
CA PHE A 95 -11.93 -0.01 8.96
C PHE A 95 -12.99 0.10 7.86
N THR A 96 -14.24 -0.27 8.16
CA THR A 96 -15.35 -0.23 7.20
C THR A 96 -16.69 -0.09 7.94
N ASP A 97 -17.75 0.25 7.22
CA ASP A 97 -19.10 0.33 7.76
C ASP A 97 -19.52 -1.01 8.43
N PRO A 98 -19.95 -0.99 9.71
CA PRO A 98 -20.45 -2.19 10.38
C PRO A 98 -21.65 -2.85 9.67
N TYR A 99 -22.40 -2.10 8.86
CA TYR A 99 -23.55 -2.58 8.09
C TYR A 99 -23.20 -3.06 6.68
N LEU A 100 -21.95 -2.90 6.24
CA LEU A 100 -21.53 -3.42 4.93
C LEU A 100 -21.81 -4.94 4.88
N PRO A 101 -22.43 -5.51 3.85
CA PRO A 101 -22.61 -6.97 3.81
C PRO A 101 -21.26 -7.70 3.80
N ASP A 102 -21.27 -8.99 4.10
CA ASP A 102 -20.12 -9.83 3.83
C ASP A 102 -20.01 -10.05 2.32
N GLY A 103 -18.81 -9.96 1.78
CA GLY A 103 -18.63 -10.03 0.33
C GLY A 103 -17.27 -9.58 -0.15
N LEU A 104 -17.12 -9.61 -1.47
CA LEU A 104 -15.92 -9.19 -2.17
C LEU A 104 -16.07 -7.73 -2.60
N TYR A 105 -15.23 -6.85 -2.08
CA TYR A 105 -15.31 -5.41 -2.31
C TYR A 105 -14.07 -4.86 -3.03
N PRO A 106 -14.24 -3.94 -3.99
CA PRO A 106 -13.11 -3.23 -4.58
C PRO A 106 -12.56 -2.21 -3.58
N VAL A 107 -11.27 -2.30 -3.26
CA VAL A 107 -10.56 -1.36 -2.38
C VAL A 107 -9.50 -0.65 -3.21
N THR A 108 -9.51 0.68 -3.18
CA THR A 108 -8.50 1.49 -3.85
C THR A 108 -7.30 1.66 -2.93
N ILE A 109 -6.13 1.21 -3.37
CA ILE A 109 -4.87 1.38 -2.67
C ILE A 109 -4.14 2.58 -3.26
N ILE A 110 -3.65 3.45 -2.39
CA ILE A 110 -2.90 4.65 -2.75
C ILE A 110 -1.59 4.62 -1.98
N ALA A 111 -0.47 4.45 -2.68
CA ALA A 111 0.87 4.61 -2.13
C ALA A 111 1.40 6.00 -2.50
N GLY A 112 1.93 6.75 -1.53
CA GLY A 112 2.39 8.12 -1.77
C GLY A 112 3.65 8.47 -1.01
N GLY A 113 4.27 9.59 -1.42
CA GLY A 113 5.52 10.08 -0.80
C GLY A 113 6.80 9.49 -1.39
N ALA A 114 6.71 8.70 -2.46
CA ALA A 114 7.81 7.93 -3.06
C ALA A 114 8.70 8.74 -4.02
N GLY A 115 8.87 10.04 -3.77
CA GLY A 115 9.72 10.90 -4.60
C GLY A 115 10.52 11.85 -3.75
N ASP A 116 11.57 12.44 -4.33
CA ASP A 116 12.44 13.41 -3.65
C ASP A 116 11.64 14.54 -3.00
N ASN A 117 10.61 15.03 -3.71
CA ASN A 117 9.70 16.07 -3.23
C ASN A 117 8.41 15.51 -2.60
N GLY A 118 8.29 14.19 -2.43
CA GLY A 118 7.11 13.52 -1.88
C GLY A 118 5.90 13.44 -2.83
N ASN A 119 5.98 13.97 -4.04
CA ASN A 119 4.85 14.11 -4.95
C ASN A 119 4.51 12.85 -5.77
N LEU A 120 5.37 11.83 -5.73
CA LEU A 120 5.13 10.59 -6.47
C LEU A 120 4.12 9.73 -5.71
N SER A 121 3.04 9.38 -6.39
CA SER A 121 2.01 8.48 -5.89
C SER A 121 1.61 7.44 -6.94
N ALA A 122 1.27 6.25 -6.47
CA ALA A 122 0.73 5.17 -7.26
C ALA A 122 -0.65 4.78 -6.73
N ARG A 123 -1.57 4.43 -7.63
CA ARG A 123 -2.92 3.99 -7.28
C ARG A 123 -3.23 2.67 -7.99
N THR A 124 -3.82 1.73 -7.25
CA THR A 124 -4.33 0.47 -7.80
C THR A 124 -5.66 0.12 -7.12
N VAL A 125 -6.43 -0.80 -7.73
CA VAL A 125 -7.67 -1.32 -7.16
C VAL A 125 -7.51 -2.82 -7.01
N ILE A 126 -7.76 -3.32 -5.81
CA ILE A 126 -7.73 -4.75 -5.49
C ILE A 126 -9.10 -5.18 -4.96
N LYS A 127 -9.39 -6.47 -4.99
CA LYS A 127 -10.60 -7.01 -4.38
C LYS A 127 -10.27 -7.66 -3.04
N VAL A 128 -10.96 -7.22 -1.98
CA VAL A 128 -10.77 -7.73 -0.62
C VAL A 128 -12.07 -8.38 -0.15
N VAL A 129 -11.98 -9.56 0.46
CA VAL A 129 -13.14 -10.20 1.09
C VAL A 129 -13.32 -9.63 2.49
N ILE A 130 -14.45 -8.96 2.72
CA ILE A 130 -14.85 -8.45 4.03
C ILE A 130 -15.84 -9.45 4.64
N LYS A 131 -15.61 -9.87 5.89
CA LYS A 131 -16.46 -10.80 6.64
C LYS A 131 -16.98 -10.20 7.97
N GLY A 132 -17.93 -10.86 8.62
CA GLY A 132 -18.41 -10.54 9.97
C GLY A 132 -19.42 -9.40 10.08
N SER A 133 -20.36 -9.25 9.12
CA SER A 133 -21.43 -8.24 9.20
C SER A 133 -22.36 -8.46 10.40
N ILE A 134 -22.88 -7.38 10.98
CA ILE A 134 -23.85 -7.46 12.09
C ILE A 134 -25.20 -8.05 11.61
N LEU A 135 -25.47 -8.05 10.31
CA LEU A 135 -26.75 -8.47 9.73
C LEU A 135 -26.93 -9.99 9.62
N GLU A 136 -25.85 -10.80 9.64
CA GLU A 136 -26.00 -12.26 9.61
C GLU A 136 -26.59 -12.84 10.90
N GLY A 137 -26.31 -12.23 12.06
CA GLY A 137 -26.90 -12.63 13.35
C GLY A 137 -28.39 -12.31 13.47
N ILE A 138 -28.92 -11.44 12.61
CA ILE A 138 -30.34 -11.08 12.57
C ILE A 138 -31.13 -12.04 11.67
N LYS A 139 -30.53 -12.51 10.57
CA LYS A 139 -31.19 -13.49 9.68
C LYS A 139 -31.36 -14.88 10.32
N SER A 140 -30.47 -15.30 11.21
CA SER A 140 -30.58 -16.60 11.90
C SER A 140 -31.53 -16.61 13.11
N ARG A 141 -32.04 -15.44 13.54
CA ARG A 141 -33.03 -15.32 14.63
C ARG A 141 -34.47 -15.13 14.16
N LEU A 142 -34.70 -14.95 12.86
CA LEU A 142 -36.01 -14.88 12.23
C LEU A 142 -36.29 -16.19 11.48
N THR A 143 -36.41 -17.28 12.23
CA THR A 143 -37.19 -18.45 11.79
C THR A 143 -38.57 -18.31 12.44
N TYR A 144 -39.58 -18.08 11.60
CA TYR A 144 -41.00 -18.11 11.96
C TYR A 144 -41.42 -19.51 12.45
#